data_AF-A0A4R1QUJ7-F1
#
_entry.id   AF-A0A4R1QUJ7-F1
#
_cell.length_a   1.000
_cell.length_b   1.000
_cell.length_c   1.000
_cell.angle_alpha   90.00
_cell.angle_beta   90.00
_cell.angle_gamma   90.00
#
_symmetry.space_group_name_H-M   'P 1'
#
loop_
_entity.id
_entity.type
_entity.pdbx_description
1 polymer ?
#
loop_
_entity_poly.entity_id
_entity_poly.type
_entity_poly.pdbx_seq_one_letter_code
_entity_poly.pdbx_strand_id
1 'polypeptide(L)'
;MAEKLMTDGSMALREKQYRVITIEATEKPQNAKSRVAAYARVSSVSDDQLNSFAAQNRHYSDLISSKENWRMVDIYADEGTPIAEDEITNAFIRLYYKLKHHGEPILMEMITSLQAIRNRRMLWSLDVIELNKQISDLTSQNQMLATLKQQGLIDPDIFISQSNELTEQLRAVKLKKERLLTVDGDNTIAQTRELMEILNDGPDFLDSFDAELFGELVETIIVESNERIRFRLKNELELAETIERTVR
;
A
#
# COMPACT_ATOMS: atom_id res chain seq x y z
N MET A 1 -75.95 7.35 -24.95
CA MET A 1 -75.65 5.98 -25.43
C MET A 1 -74.25 6.03 -25.99
N ALA A 2 -73.31 5.28 -25.40
CA ALA A 2 -71.90 5.28 -25.78
C ALA A 2 -71.68 4.21 -26.87
N GLU A 3 -71.40 4.65 -28.08
CA GLU A 3 -71.15 3.77 -29.22
C GLU A 3 -69.66 3.39 -29.24
N LYS A 4 -69.41 2.09 -29.09
CA LYS A 4 -68.10 1.48 -28.97
C LYS A 4 -67.50 1.33 -30.37
N LEU A 5 -66.73 2.32 -30.82
CA LEU A 5 -65.94 2.20 -32.04
C LEU A 5 -64.72 1.31 -31.76
N MET A 6 -64.83 0.06 -32.22
CA MET A 6 -63.72 -0.88 -32.31
C MET A 6 -62.70 -0.34 -33.31
N THR A 7 -61.46 -0.13 -32.88
CA THR A 7 -60.37 0.29 -33.77
C THR A 7 -59.98 -0.87 -34.69
N ASP A 8 -60.15 -0.66 -35.99
CA ASP A 8 -59.72 -1.58 -37.05
C ASP A 8 -58.22 -1.89 -36.91
N GLY A 9 -57.89 -3.18 -36.84
CA GLY A 9 -56.55 -3.74 -36.60
C GLY A 9 -55.57 -3.58 -37.77
N SER A 10 -55.76 -2.57 -38.60
CA SER A 10 -54.98 -2.28 -39.81
C SER A 10 -53.92 -1.17 -39.61
N MET A 11 -53.93 -0.47 -38.46
CA MET A 11 -52.94 0.58 -38.13
C MET A 11 -51.52 0.05 -37.85
N ALA A 12 -51.35 -1.26 -37.59
CA ALA A 12 -50.03 -1.85 -37.32
C ALA A 12 -49.23 -2.17 -38.60
N LEU A 13 -49.85 -2.11 -39.78
CA LEU A 13 -49.23 -2.43 -41.08
C LEU A 13 -48.89 -1.20 -41.92
N ARG A 14 -49.04 0.02 -41.39
CA ARG A 14 -48.38 1.17 -42.00
C ARG A 14 -46.88 0.99 -41.80
N GLU A 15 -46.18 0.70 -42.89
CA GLU A 15 -44.71 0.73 -42.95
C GLU A 15 -44.24 1.93 -42.13
N LYS A 16 -43.63 1.67 -40.97
CA LYS A 16 -43.00 2.73 -40.17
C LYS A 16 -41.93 3.32 -41.07
N GLN A 17 -42.21 4.45 -41.69
CA GLN A 17 -41.20 5.18 -42.45
C GLN A 17 -40.27 5.80 -41.42
N TYR A 18 -39.28 5.03 -40.98
CA TYR A 18 -38.19 5.50 -40.16
C TYR A 18 -37.50 6.62 -40.93
N ARG A 19 -37.51 7.85 -40.40
CA ARG A 19 -36.60 8.88 -40.88
C ARG A 19 -35.20 8.46 -40.48
N VAL A 20 -34.51 7.77 -41.39
CA VAL A 20 -33.08 7.50 -41.26
C VAL A 20 -32.37 8.83 -41.48
N ILE A 21 -31.98 9.48 -40.38
CA ILE A 21 -31.03 10.60 -40.46
C ILE A 21 -29.66 9.94 -40.56
N THR A 22 -29.16 9.81 -41.79
CA THR A 22 -27.77 9.41 -42.02
C THR A 22 -26.89 10.56 -41.53
N ILE A 23 -26.24 10.39 -40.38
CA ILE A 23 -25.17 11.29 -39.97
C ILE A 23 -23.98 10.91 -40.85
N GLU A 24 -23.74 11.67 -41.91
CA GLU A 24 -22.55 11.47 -42.73
C GLU A 24 -21.33 11.64 -41.83
N ALA A 25 -20.39 10.70 -41.92
CA ALA A 25 -19.14 10.80 -41.18
C ALA A 25 -18.49 12.12 -41.57
N THR A 26 -18.28 13.03 -40.60
CA THR A 26 -17.53 14.26 -40.83
C THR A 26 -16.25 13.88 -41.54
N GLU A 27 -16.10 14.28 -42.80
CA GLU A 27 -14.91 13.97 -43.58
C GLU A 27 -13.71 14.47 -42.76
N LYS A 28 -12.85 13.53 -42.33
CA LYS A 28 -11.59 13.91 -41.70
C LYS A 28 -10.90 14.85 -42.68
N PRO A 29 -10.52 16.07 -42.29
CA PRO A 29 -9.89 17.00 -43.21
C PRO A 29 -8.75 16.29 -43.92
N GLN A 30 -8.88 16.11 -45.23
CA GLN A 30 -8.02 15.28 -46.07
C GLN A 30 -6.56 15.81 -46.12
N ASN A 31 -6.33 16.97 -45.50
CA ASN A 31 -5.07 17.69 -45.46
C ASN A 31 -4.65 18.11 -44.02
N ALA A 32 -5.20 17.46 -42.98
CA ALA A 32 -4.77 17.74 -41.61
C ALA A 32 -3.39 17.12 -41.35
N LYS A 33 -2.39 17.98 -41.15
CA LYS A 33 -1.04 17.55 -40.77
C LYS A 33 -1.10 16.78 -39.45
N SER A 34 -0.50 15.59 -39.43
CA SER A 34 -0.33 14.79 -38.21
C SER A 34 0.52 15.55 -37.21
N ARG A 35 0.00 15.70 -35.99
CA ARG A 35 0.71 16.30 -34.87
C ARG A 35 1.68 15.26 -34.30
N VAL A 36 2.97 15.56 -34.35
CA VAL A 36 4.04 14.64 -33.93
C VAL A 36 4.90 15.32 -32.86
N ALA A 37 5.26 14.57 -31.82
CA ALA A 37 6.26 14.96 -30.84
C ALA A 37 7.42 13.95 -30.87
N ALA A 38 8.62 14.41 -30.56
CA ALA A 38 9.78 13.54 -30.40
C ALA A 38 10.07 13.33 -28.91
N TYR A 39 10.60 12.16 -28.57
CA TYR A 39 11.08 11.86 -27.23
C TYR A 39 12.57 11.48 -27.30
N ALA A 40 13.39 12.17 -26.53
CA ALA A 40 14.83 11.95 -26.41
C ALA A 40 15.19 11.59 -24.97
N ARG A 41 16.20 10.74 -24.78
CA ARG A 41 16.69 10.38 -23.44
C ARG A 41 18.16 10.76 -23.34
N VAL A 42 18.53 11.46 -22.26
CA VAL A 42 19.91 11.86 -21.99
C VAL A 42 20.37 11.15 -20.71
N SER A 43 21.36 10.27 -20.83
CA SER A 43 21.82 9.43 -19.72
C SER A 43 22.93 10.09 -18.88
N SER A 44 23.46 11.26 -19.25
CA SER A 44 24.50 12.00 -18.51
C SER A 44 24.54 13.49 -18.87
N VAL A 45 25.01 14.31 -17.92
CA VAL A 45 25.30 15.75 -18.05
C VAL A 45 26.69 16.06 -18.62
N SER A 46 27.43 15.04 -19.09
CA SER A 46 28.73 15.25 -19.76
C SER A 46 28.57 16.11 -21.04
N ASP A 47 29.55 16.98 -21.31
CA ASP A 47 29.59 17.85 -22.49
C ASP A 47 29.43 17.07 -23.82
N ASP A 48 29.99 15.86 -23.90
CA ASP A 48 29.84 14.98 -25.07
C ASP A 48 28.40 14.49 -25.25
N GLN A 49 27.66 14.29 -24.15
CA GLN A 49 26.26 13.88 -24.20
C GLN A 49 25.30 15.06 -24.38
N LEU A 50 25.66 16.27 -23.93
CA LEU A 50 24.96 17.51 -24.29
C LEU A 50 25.04 17.76 -25.80
N ASN A 51 26.20 17.49 -26.40
CA ASN A 51 26.38 17.52 -27.86
C ASN A 51 25.51 16.45 -28.55
N SER A 52 25.38 15.25 -27.97
CA SER A 52 24.48 14.20 -28.45
C SER A 52 23.00 14.58 -28.34
N PHE A 53 22.59 15.23 -27.25
CA PHE A 53 21.23 15.73 -27.07
C PHE A 53 20.88 16.82 -28.10
N ALA A 54 21.78 17.78 -28.29
CA ALA A 54 21.63 18.80 -29.32
C ALA A 54 21.57 18.18 -30.73
N ALA A 55 22.34 17.12 -31.00
CA ALA A 55 22.29 16.38 -32.25
C ALA A 55 20.97 15.61 -32.43
N GLN A 56 20.45 14.97 -31.38
CA GLN A 56 19.15 14.28 -31.39
C GLN A 56 18.00 15.27 -31.64
N ASN A 57 18.02 16.43 -30.97
CA ASN A 57 17.02 17.48 -31.18
C ASN A 57 17.04 18.02 -32.61
N ARG A 58 18.23 18.26 -33.18
CA ARG A 58 18.38 18.65 -34.59
C ARG A 58 17.86 17.57 -35.52
N HIS A 59 18.26 16.31 -35.33
CA HIS A 59 17.81 15.20 -36.15
C HIS A 59 16.29 15.07 -36.18
N TYR A 60 15.62 15.10 -35.03
CA TYR A 60 14.16 14.99 -34.97
C TYR A 60 13.46 16.24 -35.52
N SER A 61 14.02 17.43 -35.29
CA SER A 61 13.51 18.67 -35.89
C SER A 61 13.56 18.61 -37.42
N ASP A 62 14.68 18.16 -37.98
CA ASP A 62 14.87 18.02 -39.42
C ASP A 62 13.99 16.91 -40.01
N LEU A 63 13.92 15.75 -39.35
CA LEU A 63 13.09 14.62 -39.76
C LEU A 63 11.61 15.00 -39.80
N ILE A 64 11.12 15.69 -38.76
CA ILE A 64 9.71 16.08 -38.69
C ILE A 64 9.41 17.22 -39.68
N SER A 65 10.34 18.15 -39.88
CA SER A 65 10.20 19.24 -40.85
C SER A 65 10.27 18.76 -42.30
N SER A 66 10.98 17.66 -42.56
CA SER A 66 11.09 17.06 -43.91
C SER A 66 9.78 16.46 -44.42
N LYS A 67 8.81 16.19 -43.53
CA LYS A 67 7.54 15.57 -43.89
C LYS A 67 6.43 16.61 -43.93
N GLU A 68 5.96 16.91 -45.14
CA GLU A 68 4.98 17.98 -45.40
C GLU A 68 3.63 17.75 -44.67
N ASN A 69 3.29 16.49 -44.42
CA ASN A 69 2.10 16.06 -43.70
C ASN A 69 2.28 16.02 -42.18
N TRP A 70 3.42 16.41 -41.61
CA TRP A 70 3.67 16.43 -40.17
C TRP A 70 3.75 17.87 -39.64
N ARG A 71 3.38 18.02 -38.37
CA ARG A 71 3.54 19.26 -37.59
C ARG A 71 4.16 18.90 -36.26
N MET A 72 5.34 19.43 -35.97
CA MET A 72 5.97 19.31 -34.66
C MET A 72 5.09 19.99 -33.60
N VAL A 73 4.82 19.29 -32.51
CA VAL A 73 4.15 19.82 -31.32
C VAL A 73 5.17 20.21 -30.27
N ASP A 74 6.06 19.28 -29.92
CA ASP A 74 7.10 19.49 -28.91
C ASP A 74 8.20 18.41 -29.02
N ILE A 75 9.31 18.61 -28.30
CA ILE A 75 10.31 17.58 -28.04
C ILE A 75 10.40 17.39 -26.53
N TYR A 76 10.06 16.19 -26.06
CA TYR A 76 10.18 15.82 -24.66
C TYR A 76 11.52 15.14 -24.41
N ALA A 77 12.13 15.45 -23.27
CA ALA A 77 13.36 14.80 -22.87
C ALA A 77 13.35 14.47 -21.37
N ASP A 78 13.75 13.25 -21.04
CA ASP A 78 14.03 12.86 -19.66
C ASP A 78 15.53 13.05 -19.39
N GLU A 79 15.83 13.98 -18.49
CA GLU A 79 17.14 14.12 -17.87
C GLU A 79 17.23 13.16 -16.69
N GLY A 80 17.88 12.02 -16.89
CA GLY A 80 17.98 11.02 -15.84
C GLY A 80 19.17 10.12 -16.07
N THR A 81 20.28 10.43 -15.40
CA THR A 81 21.35 9.45 -15.23
C THR A 81 20.83 8.36 -14.31
N PRO A 82 20.70 7.10 -14.79
CA PRO A 82 20.31 6.01 -13.91
C PRO A 82 21.33 5.91 -12.77
N ILE A 83 20.84 5.63 -11.56
CA ILE A 83 21.71 5.29 -10.45
C ILE A 83 22.32 3.93 -10.77
N ALA A 84 23.65 3.84 -10.73
CA ALA A 84 24.34 2.58 -10.95
C ALA A 84 24.01 1.59 -9.82
N GLU A 85 23.93 0.31 -10.14
CA GLU A 85 23.65 -0.74 -9.15
C GLU A 85 24.66 -0.71 -8.01
N ASP A 86 25.95 -0.51 -8.31
CA ASP A 86 27.03 -0.35 -7.33
C ASP A 86 26.78 0.77 -6.32
N GLU A 87 26.12 1.86 -6.72
CA GLU A 87 25.79 2.97 -5.81
C GLU A 87 24.67 2.57 -4.83
N ILE A 88 23.70 1.77 -5.30
CA ILE A 88 22.61 1.24 -4.49
C ILE A 88 23.13 0.21 -3.49
N THR A 89 24.00 -0.70 -3.94
CA THR A 89 24.58 -1.73 -3.08
C THR A 89 25.46 -1.12 -2.00
N ASN A 90 26.30 -0.13 -2.35
CA ASN A 90 27.10 0.62 -1.37
C ASN A 90 26.22 1.40 -0.37
N ALA A 91 25.13 2.00 -0.83
CA ALA A 91 24.18 2.67 0.06
C ALA A 91 23.49 1.68 1.01
N PHE A 92 23.15 0.48 0.54
CA PHE A 92 22.62 -0.58 1.40
C PHE A 92 23.63 -1.05 2.45
N ILE A 93 24.91 -1.24 2.09
CA ILE A 93 25.96 -1.62 3.06
C ILE A 93 26.09 -0.56 4.17
N ARG A 94 26.04 0.74 3.81
CA ARG A 94 26.03 1.83 4.79
C ARG A 94 24.79 1.81 5.68
N LEU A 95 23.61 1.58 5.09
CA LEU A 95 22.36 1.46 5.83
C LEU A 95 22.42 0.30 6.84
N TYR A 96 22.86 -0.87 6.39
CA TYR A 96 23.01 -2.05 7.22
C TYR A 96 23.95 -1.79 8.39
N TYR A 97 25.11 -1.18 8.15
CA TYR A 97 26.04 -0.81 9.22
C TYR A 97 25.38 0.10 10.27
N LYS A 98 24.66 1.15 9.84
CA LYS A 98 23.93 2.03 10.78
C LYS A 98 22.89 1.26 11.59
N LEU A 99 22.15 0.35 10.96
CA LEU A 99 21.14 -0.47 11.62
C LEU A 99 21.75 -1.46 12.61
N LYS A 100 22.83 -2.16 12.22
CA LYS A 100 23.52 -3.15 13.05
C LYS A 100 24.12 -2.53 14.31
N HIS A 101 24.73 -1.35 14.19
CA HIS A 101 25.47 -0.73 15.31
C HIS A 101 24.64 0.27 16.12
N HIS A 102 23.58 0.85 15.54
CA HIS A 102 22.80 1.92 16.18
C HIS A 102 21.28 1.72 16.12
N GLY A 103 20.79 0.70 15.41
CA GLY A 103 19.37 0.48 15.20
C GLY A 103 18.66 -0.08 16.43
N GLU A 104 19.29 -0.97 17.21
CA GLU A 104 18.68 -1.65 18.36
C GLU A 104 17.93 -0.70 19.33
N PRO A 105 18.55 0.37 19.88
CA PRO A 105 17.85 1.25 20.81
C PRO A 105 16.65 1.95 20.17
N ILE A 106 16.77 2.35 18.91
CA ILE A 106 15.71 3.06 18.16
C ILE A 106 14.53 2.12 17.89
N LEU A 107 14.81 0.89 17.44
CA LEU A 107 13.78 -0.10 17.13
C LEU A 107 13.06 -0.57 18.40
N MET A 108 13.77 -0.71 19.53
CA MET A 108 13.16 -1.01 20.83
C MET A 108 12.25 0.11 21.34
N GLU A 109 12.67 1.37 21.19
CA GLU A 109 11.84 2.52 21.55
C GLU A 109 10.60 2.62 20.66
N MET A 110 10.75 2.35 19.36
CA MET A 110 9.63 2.28 18.42
C MET A 110 8.63 1.19 18.82
N ILE A 111 9.09 -0.03 19.11
CA ILE A 111 8.22 -1.13 19.60
C ILE A 111 7.47 -0.68 20.86
N THR A 112 8.17 -0.09 21.83
CA THR A 112 7.57 0.37 23.09
C THR A 112 6.49 1.43 22.84
N SER A 113 6.76 2.37 21.94
CA SER A 113 5.83 3.43 21.56
C SER A 113 4.59 2.88 20.84
N LEU A 114 4.78 1.99 19.87
CA LEU A 114 3.67 1.32 19.16
C LEU A 114 2.82 0.50 20.12
N GLN A 115 3.42 -0.25 21.05
CA GLN A 115 2.69 -0.98 22.08
C GLN A 115 1.88 -0.04 22.98
N ALA A 116 2.43 1.11 23.37
CA ALA A 116 1.71 2.09 24.17
C ALA A 116 0.51 2.69 23.42
N ILE A 117 0.67 3.02 22.14
CA ILE A 117 -0.40 3.52 21.27
C ILE A 117 -1.50 2.47 21.13
N ARG A 118 -1.12 1.23 20.81
CA ARG A 118 -2.03 0.08 20.70
C ARG A 118 -2.80 -0.09 22.01
N ASN A 119 -2.11 -0.17 23.13
CA ASN A 119 -2.75 -0.34 24.45
C ASN A 119 -3.74 0.78 24.77
N ARG A 120 -3.43 2.04 24.42
CA ARG A 120 -4.38 3.16 24.55
C ARG A 120 -5.58 2.98 23.65
N ARG A 121 -5.41 2.72 22.35
CA ARG A 121 -6.52 2.48 21.42
C ARG A 121 -7.46 1.38 21.93
N MET A 122 -6.89 0.32 22.53
CA MET A 122 -7.67 -0.75 23.14
C MET A 122 -8.48 -0.32 24.36
N LEU A 123 -7.98 0.60 25.20
CA LEU A 123 -8.72 1.12 26.35
C LEU A 123 -9.94 1.98 25.95
N TRP A 124 -9.92 2.59 24.77
CA TRP A 124 -10.96 3.54 24.32
C TRP A 124 -11.88 3.00 23.22
N SER A 125 -11.61 1.82 22.67
CA SER A 125 -12.52 1.25 21.66
C SER A 125 -13.85 0.86 22.30
N LEU A 126 -14.95 1.35 21.71
CA LEU A 126 -16.31 1.17 22.23
C LEU A 126 -16.63 -0.33 22.40
N ASP A 127 -16.22 -1.14 21.43
CA ASP A 127 -16.40 -2.60 21.45
C ASP A 127 -15.61 -3.27 22.58
N VAL A 128 -14.36 -2.85 22.86
CA VAL A 128 -13.57 -3.43 23.97
C VAL A 128 -14.12 -2.99 25.32
N ILE A 129 -14.61 -1.76 25.43
CA ILE A 129 -15.29 -1.28 26.65
C ILE A 129 -16.55 -2.12 26.90
N GLU A 130 -17.38 -2.34 25.88
CA GLU A 130 -18.59 -3.16 26.00
C GLU A 130 -18.27 -4.62 26.35
N LEU A 131 -17.27 -5.21 25.70
CA LEU A 131 -16.81 -6.58 26.02
C LEU A 131 -16.23 -6.67 27.44
N ASN A 132 -15.49 -5.65 27.90
CA ASN A 132 -15.01 -5.60 29.28
C ASN A 132 -16.16 -5.54 30.29
N LYS A 133 -17.20 -4.75 29.99
CA LYS A 133 -18.41 -4.69 30.81
C LYS A 133 -19.12 -6.05 30.85
N GLN A 134 -19.31 -6.71 29.70
CA GLN A 134 -19.91 -8.05 29.64
C GLN A 134 -19.10 -9.09 30.43
N ILE A 135 -17.76 -9.06 30.33
CA ILE A 135 -16.87 -9.94 31.13
C ILE A 135 -17.06 -9.69 32.62
N SER A 136 -17.14 -8.42 33.03
CA SER A 136 -17.38 -8.03 34.42
C SER A 136 -18.73 -8.55 34.91
N ASP A 137 -19.81 -8.30 34.16
CA ASP A 137 -21.17 -8.69 34.52
C ASP A 137 -21.29 -10.22 34.65
N LEU A 138 -20.77 -10.99 33.69
CA LEU A 138 -20.77 -12.45 33.74
C LEU A 138 -19.94 -13.00 34.90
N THR A 139 -18.81 -12.36 35.21
CA THR A 139 -17.96 -12.75 36.34
C THR A 139 -18.66 -12.49 37.67
N SER A 140 -19.33 -11.35 37.82
CA SER A 140 -20.15 -11.04 38.98
C SER A 140 -21.34 -12.00 39.16
N GLN A 141 -22.01 -12.37 38.07
CA GLN A 141 -23.07 -13.38 38.09
C GLN A 141 -22.55 -14.74 38.57
N ASN A 142 -21.39 -15.18 38.06
CA ASN A 142 -20.80 -16.46 38.45
C ASN A 142 -20.35 -16.46 39.93
N GLN A 143 -19.83 -15.33 40.42
CA GLN A 143 -19.52 -15.14 41.85
C GLN A 143 -20.79 -15.19 42.71
N MET A 144 -21.86 -14.49 42.32
CA MET A 144 -23.14 -14.49 43.03
C MET A 144 -23.74 -15.91 43.08
N LEU A 145 -23.70 -16.64 41.97
CA LEU A 145 -24.16 -18.02 41.88
C LEU A 145 -23.37 -18.94 42.85
N ALA A 146 -22.05 -18.74 42.95
CA ALA A 146 -21.21 -19.46 43.91
C ALA A 146 -21.56 -19.13 45.37
N THR A 147 -21.86 -17.86 45.68
CA THR A 147 -22.31 -17.44 47.02
C THR A 147 -23.66 -18.08 47.38
N LEU A 148 -24.62 -18.08 46.45
CA LEU A 148 -25.94 -18.67 46.68
C LEU A 148 -25.87 -20.20 46.89
N LYS A 149 -24.95 -20.88 46.20
CA LYS A 149 -24.62 -22.29 46.47
C LYS A 149 -24.07 -22.50 47.87
N GLN A 150 -23.11 -21.67 48.31
CA GLN A 150 -22.53 -21.77 49.66
C GLN A 150 -23.56 -21.55 50.76
N GLN A 151 -24.56 -20.70 50.52
CA GLN A 151 -25.69 -20.45 51.42
C GLN A 151 -26.76 -21.55 51.39
N GLY A 152 -26.63 -22.55 50.51
CA GLY A 152 -27.59 -23.65 50.36
C GLY A 152 -28.92 -23.24 49.71
N LEU A 153 -28.97 -22.09 49.04
CA LEU A 153 -30.19 -21.51 48.46
C LEU A 153 -30.48 -22.02 47.03
N ILE A 154 -29.56 -22.80 46.43
CA ILE A 154 -29.66 -23.30 45.07
C ILE A 154 -29.35 -24.79 45.04
N ASP A 155 -30.14 -25.51 44.26
CA ASP A 155 -29.94 -26.93 43.98
C ASP A 155 -28.60 -27.19 43.23
N PRO A 156 -27.83 -28.23 43.61
CA PRO A 156 -26.57 -28.55 42.97
C PRO A 156 -26.63 -28.72 41.44
N ASP A 157 -27.72 -29.29 40.90
CA ASP A 157 -27.86 -29.55 39.47
C ASP A 157 -28.12 -28.24 38.71
N ILE A 158 -28.95 -27.36 39.29
CA ILE A 158 -29.19 -26.00 38.75
C ILE A 158 -27.88 -25.19 38.77
N PHE A 159 -27.12 -25.27 39.87
CA PHE A 159 -25.82 -24.61 39.97
C PHE A 159 -24.85 -25.08 38.88
N ILE A 160 -24.71 -26.39 38.67
CA ILE A 160 -23.80 -26.96 37.68
C ILE A 160 -24.19 -26.50 36.27
N SER A 161 -25.48 -26.55 35.93
CA SER A 161 -25.98 -26.11 34.62
C SER A 161 -25.70 -24.62 34.37
N GLN A 162 -26.10 -23.75 35.29
CA GLN A 162 -25.95 -22.29 35.16
C GLN A 162 -24.47 -21.86 35.18
N SER A 163 -23.65 -22.49 36.02
CA SER A 163 -22.21 -22.21 36.11
C SER A 163 -21.48 -22.60 34.82
N ASN A 164 -21.80 -23.77 34.25
CA ASN A 164 -21.24 -24.19 32.97
C ASN A 164 -21.64 -23.23 31.84
N GLU A 165 -22.91 -22.81 31.80
CA GLU A 165 -23.40 -21.85 30.81
C GLU A 165 -22.67 -20.50 30.90
N LEU A 166 -22.60 -19.90 32.11
CA LEU A 166 -21.88 -18.65 32.35
C LEU A 166 -20.39 -18.77 32.02
N THR A 167 -19.78 -19.92 32.32
CA THR A 167 -18.37 -20.17 31.99
C THR A 167 -18.14 -20.23 30.49
N GLU A 168 -19.06 -20.84 29.73
CA GLU A 168 -18.98 -20.91 28.28
C GLU A 168 -19.20 -19.54 27.61
N GLN A 169 -20.19 -18.78 28.10
CA GLN A 169 -20.40 -17.39 27.67
C GLN A 169 -19.16 -16.53 27.95
N LEU A 170 -18.56 -16.67 29.14
CA LEU A 170 -17.35 -15.93 29.52
C LEU A 170 -16.17 -16.29 28.60
N ARG A 171 -16.01 -17.57 28.22
CA ARG A 171 -14.99 -17.99 27.24
C ARG A 171 -15.25 -17.37 25.87
N ALA A 172 -16.50 -17.41 25.39
CA ALA A 172 -16.87 -16.87 24.09
C ALA A 172 -16.59 -15.35 23.99
N VAL A 173 -16.97 -14.58 25.02
CA VAL A 173 -16.74 -13.13 25.07
C VAL A 173 -15.24 -12.81 25.15
N LYS A 174 -14.47 -13.56 25.94
CA LYS A 174 -13.00 -13.41 26.01
C LYS A 174 -12.34 -13.68 24.66
N LEU A 175 -12.76 -14.74 23.97
CA LEU A 175 -12.25 -15.08 22.63
C LEU A 175 -12.63 -14.02 21.59
N LYS A 176 -13.85 -13.48 21.65
CA LYS A 176 -14.29 -12.39 20.76
C LYS A 176 -13.46 -11.13 20.98
N LYS A 177 -13.16 -10.79 22.24
CA LYS A 177 -12.24 -9.71 22.60
C LYS A 177 -10.85 -9.98 22.03
N GLU A 178 -10.29 -11.15 22.26
CA GLU A 178 -8.97 -11.53 21.72
C GLU A 178 -8.90 -11.40 20.19
N ARG A 179 -9.93 -11.86 19.47
CA ARG A 179 -10.00 -11.71 18.01
C ARG A 179 -10.05 -10.25 17.56
N LEU A 180 -10.83 -9.40 18.25
CA LEU A 180 -10.84 -7.97 17.95
C LEU A 180 -9.47 -7.32 18.19
N LEU A 181 -8.74 -7.80 19.20
CA LEU A 181 -7.38 -7.33 19.50
C LEU A 181 -6.35 -7.79 18.46
N THR A 182 -6.56 -8.94 17.79
CA THR A 182 -5.63 -9.45 16.77
C THR A 182 -5.93 -8.94 15.35
N VAL A 183 -7.19 -8.64 15.04
CA VAL A 183 -7.61 -8.19 13.69
C VAL A 183 -7.16 -6.74 13.39
N ASP A 184 -6.90 -5.92 14.40
CA ASP A 184 -6.37 -4.55 14.22
C ASP A 184 -4.83 -4.50 14.02
N GLY A 185 -4.20 -5.65 13.74
CA GLY A 185 -3.22 -5.81 12.67
C GLY A 185 -1.99 -4.90 12.62
N ASP A 186 -1.49 -4.35 13.72
CA ASP A 186 -0.14 -3.75 13.78
C ASP A 186 0.93 -4.85 13.67
N ASN A 187 1.05 -5.45 12.48
CA ASN A 187 2.12 -6.39 12.15
C ASN A 187 3.49 -5.71 12.20
N THR A 188 3.54 -4.37 12.16
CA THR A 188 4.74 -3.55 12.32
C THR A 188 5.55 -3.94 13.56
N ILE A 189 4.91 -4.27 14.69
CA ILE A 189 5.62 -4.72 15.90
C ILE A 189 6.29 -6.09 15.67
N ALA A 190 5.58 -7.02 15.02
CA ALA A 190 6.13 -8.35 14.73
C ALA A 190 7.27 -8.26 13.72
N GLN A 191 7.06 -7.53 12.62
CA GLN A 191 8.06 -7.28 11.58
C GLN A 191 9.29 -6.54 12.13
N THR A 192 9.11 -5.60 13.06
CA THR A 192 10.25 -4.91 13.68
C THR A 192 11.09 -5.87 14.54
N ARG A 193 10.46 -6.84 15.22
CA ARG A 193 11.18 -7.86 15.99
C ARG A 193 11.94 -8.83 15.09
N GLU A 194 11.30 -9.29 14.02
CA GLU A 194 11.93 -10.14 13.01
C GLU A 194 13.13 -9.43 12.36
N LEU A 195 12.97 -8.14 12.01
CA LEU A 195 14.05 -7.32 11.51
C LEU A 195 15.21 -7.21 12.51
N MET A 196 14.93 -7.03 13.80
CA MET A 196 15.97 -7.03 14.83
C MET A 196 16.68 -8.38 14.98
N GLU A 197 15.96 -9.49 14.83
CA GLU A 197 16.52 -10.84 14.87
C GLU A 197 17.48 -11.07 13.69
N ILE A 198 17.05 -10.73 12.47
CA ILE A 198 17.91 -10.76 11.27
C ILE A 198 19.16 -9.89 11.46
N LEU A 199 18.99 -8.65 11.98
CA LEU A 199 20.12 -7.78 12.26
C LEU A 199 21.06 -8.38 13.31
N ASN A 200 20.54 -9.03 14.35
CA ASN A 200 21.37 -9.63 15.41
C ASN A 200 22.14 -10.85 14.93
N ASP A 201 21.49 -11.72 14.16
CA ASP A 201 22.09 -12.95 13.62
C ASP A 201 23.03 -12.70 12.44
N GLY A 202 22.86 -11.56 11.75
CA GLY A 202 23.72 -11.12 10.67
C GLY A 202 25.14 -10.73 11.11
N PRO A 203 26.09 -10.59 10.17
CA PRO A 203 27.47 -10.21 10.48
C PRO A 203 27.59 -8.76 10.95
N ASP A 204 28.60 -8.43 11.76
CA ASP A 204 28.84 -7.05 12.23
C ASP A 204 29.24 -6.08 11.10
N PHE A 205 29.78 -6.63 10.01
CA PHE A 205 30.24 -5.89 8.85
C PHE A 205 29.98 -6.69 7.57
N LEU A 206 29.64 -5.99 6.49
CA LEU A 206 29.48 -6.56 5.16
C LEU A 206 30.63 -6.07 4.27
N ASP A 207 31.55 -6.97 3.91
CA ASP A 207 32.65 -6.66 2.98
C ASP A 207 32.17 -6.53 1.52
N SER A 208 30.98 -7.06 1.22
CA SER A 208 30.36 -7.03 -0.11
C SER A 208 28.84 -7.11 0.00
N PHE A 209 28.15 -6.89 -1.11
CA PHE A 209 26.69 -6.98 -1.14
C PHE A 209 26.20 -8.42 -0.90
N ASP A 210 25.28 -8.56 0.05
CA ASP A 210 24.58 -9.81 0.35
C ASP A 210 23.12 -9.70 -0.11
N ALA A 211 22.77 -10.45 -1.15
CA ALA A 211 21.44 -10.43 -1.77
C ALA A 211 20.36 -11.09 -0.89
N GLU A 212 20.73 -12.07 -0.06
CA GLU A 212 19.81 -12.78 0.83
C GLU A 212 19.40 -11.84 1.96
N LEU A 213 20.39 -11.30 2.66
CA LEU A 213 20.17 -10.32 3.73
C LEU A 213 19.47 -9.05 3.22
N PHE A 214 19.78 -8.60 2.01
CA PHE A 214 19.06 -7.51 1.37
C PHE A 214 17.57 -7.82 1.19
N GLY A 215 17.24 -9.02 0.67
CA GLY A 215 15.85 -9.43 0.45
C GLY A 215 15.06 -9.63 1.74
N GLU A 216 15.74 -10.01 2.83
CA GLU A 216 15.15 -10.15 4.16
C GLU A 216 14.89 -8.80 4.84
N LEU A 217 15.75 -7.80 4.64
CA LEU A 217 15.63 -6.50 5.31
C LEU A 217 14.81 -5.48 4.51
N VAL A 218 14.97 -5.46 3.18
CA VAL A 218 14.43 -4.40 2.30
C VAL A 218 13.20 -4.91 1.56
N GLU A 219 12.12 -4.14 1.61
CA GLU A 219 10.91 -4.39 0.83
C GLU A 219 10.98 -3.70 -0.53
N THR A 220 11.38 -2.44 -0.57
CA THR A 220 11.41 -1.64 -1.81
C THR A 220 12.41 -0.49 -1.69
N ILE A 221 13.01 -0.10 -2.82
CA ILE A 221 13.83 1.11 -2.93
C ILE A 221 13.04 2.19 -3.65
N ILE A 222 13.01 3.39 -3.07
CA ILE A 222 12.36 4.58 -3.61
C ILE A 222 13.45 5.56 -4.01
N VAL A 223 13.53 5.89 -5.30
CA VAL A 223 14.48 6.88 -5.81
C VAL A 223 13.83 8.26 -5.70
N GLU A 224 14.37 9.12 -4.83
CA GLU A 224 13.88 10.51 -4.68
C GLU A 224 14.57 11.45 -5.66
N SER A 225 15.87 11.25 -5.87
CA SER A 225 16.70 12.03 -6.78
C SER A 225 17.95 11.24 -7.18
N ASN A 226 18.76 11.80 -8.06
CA ASN A 226 20.03 11.18 -8.49
C ASN A 226 21.09 11.11 -7.38
N GLU A 227 20.86 11.76 -6.23
CA GLU A 227 21.79 11.79 -5.09
C GLU A 227 21.20 11.20 -3.82
N ARG A 228 19.93 10.78 -3.83
CA ARG A 228 19.21 10.37 -2.64
C ARG A 228 18.22 9.26 -2.93
N ILE A 229 18.35 8.18 -2.17
CA ILE A 229 17.46 7.03 -2.22
C ILE A 229 16.89 6.76 -0.84
N ARG A 230 15.73 6.12 -0.80
CA ARG A 230 15.06 5.73 0.43
C ARG A 230 14.78 4.23 0.38
N PHE A 231 15.23 3.52 1.39
CA PHE A 231 14.96 2.11 1.57
C PHE A 231 13.73 1.97 2.45
N ARG A 232 12.68 1.34 1.91
CA ARG A 232 11.55 0.85 2.70
C ARG A 232 11.89 -0.55 3.18
N LEU A 233 11.96 -0.72 4.49
CA LEU A 233 12.24 -2.00 5.14
C LEU A 233 10.96 -2.85 5.25
N LYS A 234 11.11 -4.13 5.58
CA LYS A 234 9.97 -5.06 5.79
C LYS A 234 9.03 -4.65 6.93
N ASN A 235 9.52 -3.86 7.88
CA ASN A 235 8.70 -3.28 8.95
C ASN A 235 8.08 -1.91 8.59
N GLU A 236 8.04 -1.57 7.30
CA GLU A 236 7.51 -0.32 6.74
C GLU A 236 8.29 0.95 7.10
N LEU A 237 9.38 0.83 7.88
CA LEU A 237 10.26 1.95 8.16
C LEU A 237 10.97 2.39 6.87
N GLU A 238 10.99 3.69 6.62
CA GLU A 238 11.70 4.24 5.47
C GLU A 238 12.91 5.04 5.91
N LEU A 239 14.10 4.62 5.44
CA LEU A 239 15.38 5.24 5.78
C LEU A 239 16.07 5.77 4.53
N ALA A 240 16.48 7.03 4.59
CA ALA A 240 17.11 7.69 3.46
C ALA A 240 18.64 7.59 3.52
N GLU A 241 19.24 7.33 2.37
CA GLU A 241 20.69 7.30 2.17
C GLU A 241 21.09 8.21 1.01
N THR A 242 22.26 8.84 1.16
CA THR A 242 22.87 9.65 0.11
C THR A 242 23.71 8.76 -0.80
N ILE A 243 23.68 9.02 -2.10
CA ILE A 243 24.53 8.39 -3.10
C ILE A 243 25.82 9.22 -3.22
N GLU A 244 26.95 8.61 -2.86
CA GLU A 244 28.26 9.25 -2.97
C GLU A 244 28.83 8.98 -4.35
N ARG A 245 28.54 9.87 -5.30
CA ARG A 245 29.17 9.79 -6.62
C ARG A 245 30.68 9.91 -6.47
N THR A 246 31.38 8.81 -6.73
CA THR A 246 32.83 8.88 -6.89
C THR A 246 33.08 9.61 -8.20
N VAL A 247 33.41 10.91 -8.13
CA VAL A 247 33.77 11.70 -9.31
C VAL A 247 34.99 11.04 -9.93
N ARG A 248 34.80 10.38 -11.08
CA ARG A 248 35.88 9.85 -11.91
C ARG A 248 36.40 10.93 -12.83
#